data_AF-K9UUM7-F1
#
_entry.id   AF-K9UUM7-F1
#
_cell.length_a   1.000
_cell.length_b   1.000
_cell.length_c   1.000
_cell.angle_alpha   90.00
_cell.angle_beta   90.00
_cell.angle_gamma   90.00
#
_symmetry.space_group_name_H-M   'P 1'
#
loop_
_entity.id
_entity.type
_entity.pdbx_description
1 polymer ?
#
loop_
_entity_poly.entity_id
_entity_poly.type
_entity_poly.pdbx_seq_one_letter_code
_entity_poly.pdbx_strand_id
1 'polypeptide(L)'
;MLKNLRLRQKFTILLLVILVFGLGLSGFALSSLLRHNAKNDIAATGIMLMDTMTSVRKYTSTQVNPELIAQLDTKFLPQSVPGYSAREVFEILRNKKPEYKESFYKEATLNPTNLRDKADPFETTIVEKFRKDKTLKEDSGFRSTSGGDIFYVARPLAVTEASCLECHSTPEAAPKSMLDRYGTANGFNWQLNEIVGAQIISVPASQVINKANQSSLVILGIVSAIFVLVIFLVNVFLNYQVIVPLKKITRVAEEVSTGHMEVEFEQLTNDEIGNLAKAFKRMQYSLEMAMKRLKRTST
;
A
#
# COMPACT_ATOMS: atom_id res chain seq x y z
N MET A 1 1.78 38.61 15.57
CA MET A 1 1.86 37.69 16.73
C MET A 1 3.28 37.27 17.13
N LEU A 2 4.22 37.04 16.20
CA LEU A 2 5.59 36.55 16.54
C LEU A 2 6.45 37.50 17.39
N LYS A 3 6.17 38.81 17.40
CA LYS A 3 7.02 39.81 18.08
C LYS A 3 7.08 39.65 19.60
N ASN A 4 6.03 39.14 20.25
CA ASN A 4 5.94 39.03 21.72
C ASN A 4 6.40 37.68 22.28
N LEU A 5 6.90 36.78 21.42
CA LEU A 5 7.30 35.44 21.84
C LEU A 5 8.75 35.42 22.34
N ARG A 6 8.99 34.65 23.42
CA ARG A 6 10.35 34.33 23.89
C ARG A 6 11.11 33.57 22.81
N LEU A 7 12.44 33.71 22.77
CA LEU A 7 13.28 33.07 21.77
C LEU A 7 13.02 31.54 21.67
N ARG A 8 12.91 30.87 22.83
CA ARG A 8 12.53 29.44 22.92
C ARG A 8 11.24 29.15 22.15
N GLN A 9 10.18 29.92 22.37
CA GLN A 9 8.87 29.70 21.75
C GLN A 9 8.94 29.87 20.23
N LYS A 10 9.69 30.86 19.74
CA LYS A 10 9.90 31.05 18.29
C LYS A 10 10.54 29.82 17.65
N PHE A 11 11.60 29.30 18.27
CA PHE A 11 12.27 28.07 17.80
C PHE A 11 11.39 26.84 17.92
N THR A 12 10.69 26.63 19.04
CA THR A 12 9.78 25.50 19.21
C THR A 12 8.68 25.52 18.15
N ILE A 13 8.07 26.68 17.89
CA ILE A 13 7.03 26.83 16.86
C ILE A 13 7.60 26.53 15.48
N LEU A 14 8.78 27.05 15.13
CA LEU A 14 9.42 26.77 13.86
C LEU A 14 9.67 25.26 13.67
N LEU A 15 10.21 24.59 14.69
CA LEU A 15 10.45 23.15 14.67
C LEU A 15 9.15 22.35 14.54
N LEU A 16 8.08 22.76 15.24
CA LEU A 16 6.78 22.12 15.12
C LEU A 16 6.14 22.31 13.74
N VAL A 17 6.32 23.47 13.12
CA VAL A 17 5.86 23.70 11.74
C VAL A 17 6.60 22.79 10.77
N ILE A 18 7.93 22.71 10.87
CA ILE A 18 8.76 21.81 10.07
C ILE A 18 8.33 20.36 10.29
N LEU A 19 8.08 19.97 11.54
CA LEU A 19 7.61 18.64 11.91
C LEU A 19 6.30 18.29 11.22
N VAL A 20 5.28 19.13 11.39
CA VAL A 20 3.94 18.87 10.86
C VAL A 20 3.98 18.79 9.33
N PHE A 21 4.70 19.71 8.68
CA PHE A 21 4.81 19.72 7.23
C PHE A 21 5.61 18.53 6.70
N GLY A 22 6.76 18.25 7.33
CA GLY A 22 7.65 17.14 6.97
C GLY A 22 6.99 15.78 7.17
N LEU A 23 6.38 15.53 8.32
CA LEU A 23 5.64 14.30 8.61
C LEU A 23 4.38 14.16 7.76
N GLY A 24 3.66 15.26 7.51
CA GLY A 24 2.48 15.24 6.65
C GLY A 24 2.82 14.81 5.23
N LEU A 25 3.82 15.46 4.62
CA LEU A 25 4.24 15.16 3.25
C LEU A 25 4.87 13.76 3.13
N SER A 26 5.82 13.44 4.01
CA SER A 26 6.49 12.13 3.99
C SER A 26 5.56 10.98 4.34
N GLY A 27 4.67 11.17 5.32
CA GLY A 27 3.66 10.20 5.71
C GLY A 27 2.66 9.93 4.59
N PHE A 28 2.20 10.98 3.89
CA PHE A 28 1.36 10.82 2.71
C PHE A 28 2.09 10.07 1.58
N ALA A 29 3.33 10.46 1.27
CA ALA A 29 4.12 9.82 0.23
C ALA A 29 4.38 8.33 0.55
N LEU A 30 4.77 8.01 1.79
CA LEU A 30 4.99 6.64 2.26
C LEU A 30 3.72 5.80 2.19
N SER A 31 2.60 6.33 2.68
CA SER A 31 1.31 5.61 2.66
C SER A 31 0.85 5.34 1.22
N SER A 32 0.99 6.32 0.33
CA SER A 32 0.69 6.19 -1.10
C SER A 32 1.57 5.11 -1.75
N LEU A 33 2.87 5.13 -1.49
CA LEU A 33 3.83 4.16 -2.01
C LEU A 33 3.53 2.74 -1.53
N LEU A 34 3.31 2.55 -0.22
CA LEU A 34 2.98 1.24 0.35
C LEU A 34 1.67 0.69 -0.20
N ARG A 35 0.64 1.52 -0.35
CA ARG A 35 -0.63 1.10 -0.95
C ARG A 35 -0.48 0.77 -2.43
N HIS A 36 0.33 1.52 -3.16
CA HIS A 36 0.61 1.25 -4.57
C HIS A 36 1.34 -0.08 -4.75
N ASN A 37 2.40 -0.33 -3.97
CA ASN A 37 3.14 -1.59 -3.99
C ASN A 37 2.23 -2.77 -3.60
N ALA A 38 1.43 -2.63 -2.55
CA ALA A 38 0.46 -3.64 -2.15
C ALA A 38 -0.51 -4.01 -3.29
N LYS A 39 -1.01 -3.02 -4.04
CA LYS A 39 -1.87 -3.27 -5.21
C LYS A 39 -1.13 -4.02 -6.32
N ASN A 40 0.11 -3.66 -6.60
CA ASN A 40 0.93 -4.33 -7.61
C ASN A 40 1.24 -5.79 -7.22
N ASP A 41 1.54 -6.04 -5.94
CA ASP A 41 1.81 -7.40 -5.42
C ASP A 41 0.57 -8.30 -5.51
N ILE A 42 -0.61 -7.76 -5.16
CA ILE A 42 -1.88 -8.47 -5.31
C ILE A 42 -2.13 -8.78 -6.79
N ALA A 43 -1.90 -7.80 -7.68
CA ALA A 43 -2.11 -7.98 -9.11
C ALA A 43 -1.18 -9.05 -9.70
N ALA A 44 0.11 -9.00 -9.37
CA ALA A 44 1.09 -9.99 -9.78
C ALA A 44 0.73 -11.40 -9.29
N THR A 45 0.23 -11.51 -8.04
CA THR A 45 -0.25 -12.78 -7.48
C THR A 45 -1.46 -13.31 -8.25
N GLY A 46 -2.45 -12.45 -8.55
CA GLY A 46 -3.63 -12.82 -9.32
C GLY A 46 -3.28 -13.31 -10.74
N ILE A 47 -2.37 -12.61 -11.42
CA ILE A 47 -1.89 -12.98 -12.76
C ILE A 47 -1.13 -14.31 -12.70
N MET A 48 -0.22 -14.49 -11.74
CA MET A 48 0.53 -15.74 -11.56
C MET A 48 -0.39 -16.95 -11.32
N LEU A 49 -1.43 -16.78 -10.49
CA LEU A 49 -2.42 -17.83 -10.26
C LEU A 49 -3.23 -18.13 -11.53
N MET A 50 -3.61 -17.10 -12.30
CA MET A 50 -4.31 -17.26 -13.58
C MET A 50 -3.45 -18.03 -14.59
N ASP A 51 -2.18 -17.64 -14.76
CA ASP A 51 -1.23 -18.31 -15.66
C ASP A 51 -0.99 -19.76 -15.24
N THR A 52 -0.94 -20.03 -13.94
CA THR A 52 -0.82 -21.39 -13.42
C THR A 52 -2.05 -22.23 -13.77
N MET A 53 -3.26 -21.73 -13.54
CA MET A 53 -4.49 -22.49 -13.81
C MET A 53 -4.73 -22.70 -15.31
N THR A 54 -4.41 -21.71 -16.14
CA THR A 54 -4.46 -21.86 -17.60
C THR A 54 -3.40 -22.83 -18.12
N SER A 55 -2.24 -22.91 -17.48
CA SER A 55 -1.23 -23.94 -17.76
C SER A 55 -1.72 -25.35 -17.39
N VAL A 56 -2.38 -25.52 -16.24
CA VAL A 56 -3.02 -26.80 -15.85
C VAL A 56 -4.09 -27.20 -16.87
N ARG A 57 -4.92 -26.23 -17.29
CA ARG A 57 -5.92 -26.43 -18.34
C ARG A 57 -5.27 -26.89 -19.64
N LYS A 58 -4.21 -26.20 -20.08
CA LYS A 58 -3.47 -26.54 -21.31
C LYS A 58 -2.89 -27.94 -21.23
N TYR A 59 -2.20 -28.28 -20.14
CA TYR A 59 -1.67 -29.61 -19.89
C TYR A 59 -2.76 -30.69 -19.98
N THR A 60 -3.90 -30.45 -19.32
CA THR A 60 -5.03 -31.38 -19.35
C THR A 60 -5.53 -31.58 -20.78
N SER A 61 -5.69 -30.50 -21.55
CA SER A 61 -6.13 -30.59 -22.94
C SER A 61 -5.13 -31.28 -23.86
N THR A 62 -3.82 -31.09 -23.66
CA THR A 62 -2.80 -31.59 -24.61
C THR A 62 -2.23 -32.94 -24.26
N GLN A 63 -2.25 -33.34 -22.99
CA GLN A 63 -1.60 -34.59 -22.53
C GLN A 63 -2.55 -35.55 -21.82
N VAL A 64 -3.58 -35.06 -21.13
CA VAL A 64 -4.49 -35.94 -20.35
C VAL A 64 -5.70 -36.35 -21.19
N ASN A 65 -6.33 -35.39 -21.88
CA ASN A 65 -7.53 -35.63 -22.64
C ASN A 65 -7.35 -36.69 -23.75
N PRO A 66 -6.28 -36.68 -24.58
CA PRO A 66 -6.08 -37.69 -25.62
C PRO A 66 -6.04 -39.12 -25.11
N GLU A 67 -5.52 -39.33 -23.89
CA GLU A 67 -5.40 -40.65 -23.26
C GLU A 67 -6.71 -41.16 -22.65
N LEU A 68 -7.67 -40.26 -22.39
CA LEU A 68 -8.91 -40.57 -21.68
C LEU A 68 -10.16 -40.48 -22.57
N ILE A 69 -10.08 -39.86 -23.75
CA ILE A 69 -11.26 -39.55 -24.58
C ILE A 69 -12.03 -40.81 -25.00
N ALA A 70 -11.34 -41.91 -25.33
CA ALA A 70 -11.97 -43.17 -25.70
C ALA A 70 -12.78 -43.81 -24.56
N GLN A 71 -12.48 -43.48 -23.30
CA GLN A 71 -13.21 -44.02 -22.15
C GLN A 71 -14.52 -43.25 -21.90
N LEU A 72 -14.66 -42.03 -22.45
CA LEU A 72 -15.82 -41.17 -22.20
C LEU A 72 -17.12 -41.76 -22.75
N ASP A 73 -17.08 -42.64 -23.75
CA ASP A 73 -18.30 -43.30 -24.26
C ASP A 73 -18.94 -44.23 -23.23
N THR A 74 -18.13 -44.82 -22.34
CA THR A 74 -18.59 -45.79 -21.34
C THR A 74 -18.71 -45.19 -19.94
N LYS A 75 -17.83 -44.24 -19.60
CA LYS A 75 -17.80 -43.61 -18.29
C LYS A 75 -17.30 -42.17 -18.41
N PHE A 76 -18.12 -41.22 -17.98
CA PHE A 76 -17.70 -39.83 -17.95
C PHE A 76 -16.63 -39.61 -16.87
N LEU A 77 -15.46 -39.16 -17.28
CA LEU A 77 -14.32 -38.85 -16.42
C LEU A 77 -14.11 -37.33 -16.40
N PRO A 78 -14.61 -36.58 -15.39
CA PRO A 78 -14.44 -35.13 -15.33
C PRO A 78 -12.97 -34.67 -15.39
N GLN A 79 -12.04 -35.54 -14.99
CA GLN A 79 -10.60 -35.28 -15.02
C GLN A 79 -10.05 -35.04 -16.44
N SER A 80 -10.74 -35.49 -17.49
CA SER A 80 -10.38 -35.19 -18.88
C SER A 80 -10.81 -33.80 -19.33
N VAL A 81 -11.67 -33.11 -18.55
CA VAL A 81 -12.18 -31.77 -18.86
C VAL A 81 -11.19 -30.72 -18.34
N PRO A 82 -10.59 -29.88 -19.22
CA PRO A 82 -9.56 -28.94 -18.82
C PRO A 82 -9.95 -27.97 -17.71
N GLY A 83 -11.16 -27.40 -17.77
CA GLY A 83 -11.67 -26.48 -16.75
C GLY A 83 -11.94 -27.15 -15.40
N TYR A 84 -12.38 -28.43 -15.42
CA TYR A 84 -12.55 -29.22 -14.20
C TYR A 84 -11.20 -29.42 -13.50
N SER A 85 -10.19 -29.88 -14.24
CA SER A 85 -8.84 -30.11 -13.71
C SER A 85 -8.23 -28.86 -13.09
N ALA A 86 -8.26 -27.72 -13.81
CA ALA A 86 -7.76 -26.45 -13.30
C ALA A 86 -8.48 -26.02 -12.01
N ARG A 87 -9.80 -26.15 -11.95
CA ARG A 87 -10.59 -25.83 -10.76
C ARG A 87 -10.29 -26.74 -9.58
N GLU A 88 -10.24 -28.06 -9.76
CA GLU A 88 -9.92 -28.98 -8.66
C GLU A 88 -8.49 -28.77 -8.13
N VAL A 89 -7.51 -28.51 -9.01
CA VAL A 89 -6.14 -28.16 -8.58
C VAL A 89 -6.13 -26.88 -7.76
N PHE A 90 -6.90 -25.86 -8.17
CA PHE A 90 -7.04 -24.64 -7.39
C PHE A 90 -7.72 -24.88 -6.02
N GLU A 91 -8.77 -25.71 -5.98
CA GLU A 91 -9.44 -26.09 -4.72
C GLU A 91 -8.46 -26.79 -3.77
N ILE A 92 -7.58 -27.67 -4.27
CA ILE A 92 -6.51 -28.28 -3.46
C ILE A 92 -5.56 -27.21 -2.90
N LEU A 93 -5.14 -26.24 -3.72
CA LEU A 93 -4.27 -25.14 -3.28
C LEU A 93 -4.90 -24.34 -2.15
N ARG A 94 -6.13 -23.83 -2.33
CA ARG A 94 -6.80 -22.97 -1.34
C ARG A 94 -7.17 -23.70 -0.05
N ASN A 95 -7.46 -25.00 -0.12
CA ASN A 95 -7.74 -25.80 1.08
C ASN A 95 -6.46 -26.13 1.86
N LYS A 96 -5.31 -26.28 1.18
CA LYS A 96 -4.02 -26.57 1.82
C LYS A 96 -3.35 -25.32 2.41
N LYS A 97 -3.59 -24.14 1.83
CA LYS A 97 -2.88 -22.91 2.15
C LYS A 97 -3.83 -21.84 2.68
N PRO A 98 -3.77 -21.50 3.99
CA PRO A 98 -4.66 -20.51 4.59
C PRO A 98 -4.66 -19.15 3.88
N GLU A 99 -3.52 -18.74 3.32
CA GLU A 99 -3.36 -17.49 2.57
C GLU A 99 -4.22 -17.40 1.30
N TYR A 100 -4.60 -18.54 0.69
CA TYR A 100 -5.41 -18.60 -0.52
C TYR A 100 -6.85 -19.04 -0.25
N LYS A 101 -7.25 -19.23 1.01
CA LYS A 101 -8.57 -19.78 1.38
C LYS A 101 -9.74 -18.97 0.80
N GLU A 102 -9.58 -17.65 0.80
CA GLU A 102 -10.55 -16.66 0.28
C GLU A 102 -10.31 -16.33 -1.21
N SER A 103 -9.31 -16.93 -1.84
CA SER A 103 -9.11 -16.83 -3.28
C SER A 103 -10.00 -17.83 -4.01
N PHE A 104 -10.39 -17.49 -5.24
CA PHE A 104 -11.26 -18.34 -6.05
C PHE A 104 -10.83 -18.36 -7.51
N TYR A 105 -10.92 -19.53 -8.14
CA TYR A 105 -10.79 -19.70 -9.57
C TYR A 105 -12.09 -20.26 -10.14
N LYS A 106 -12.58 -19.64 -11.22
CA LYS A 106 -13.81 -20.05 -11.91
C LYS A 106 -13.67 -19.87 -13.40
N GLU A 107 -14.16 -20.84 -14.17
CA GLU A 107 -14.46 -20.63 -15.59
C GLU A 107 -15.93 -20.19 -15.71
N ALA A 108 -16.18 -18.91 -15.37
CA ALA A 108 -17.50 -18.32 -15.30
C ALA A 108 -18.16 -18.28 -16.68
N THR A 109 -19.13 -19.16 -16.89
CA THR A 109 -19.73 -19.42 -18.20
C THR A 109 -21.21 -19.04 -18.18
N LEU A 110 -21.70 -18.44 -19.26
CA LEU A 110 -23.11 -18.00 -19.34
C LEU A 110 -24.07 -19.19 -19.41
N ASN A 111 -23.68 -20.27 -20.10
CA ASN A 111 -24.42 -21.54 -20.16
C ASN A 111 -23.46 -22.71 -19.89
N PRO A 112 -23.12 -23.00 -18.62
CA PRO A 112 -22.18 -24.07 -18.27
C PRO A 112 -22.86 -25.44 -18.24
N THR A 113 -22.11 -26.51 -18.47
CA THR A 113 -22.57 -27.88 -18.15
C THR A 113 -22.79 -28.06 -16.65
N ASN A 114 -21.87 -27.55 -15.82
CA ASN A 114 -21.98 -27.63 -14.37
C ASN A 114 -22.39 -26.27 -13.78
N LEU A 115 -23.50 -26.24 -13.05
CA LEU A 115 -24.04 -25.00 -12.48
C LEU A 115 -23.08 -24.29 -11.50
N ARG A 116 -22.09 -24.99 -10.94
CA ARG A 116 -21.02 -24.36 -10.14
C ARG A 116 -20.24 -23.29 -10.93
N ASP A 117 -20.22 -23.42 -12.25
CA ASP A 117 -19.46 -22.56 -13.17
C ASP A 117 -20.37 -21.48 -13.80
N LYS A 118 -21.65 -21.39 -13.40
CA LYS A 118 -22.61 -20.39 -13.91
C LYS A 118 -22.15 -19.00 -13.52
N ALA A 119 -21.96 -18.14 -14.52
CA ALA A 119 -21.59 -16.75 -14.30
C ALA A 119 -22.61 -16.04 -13.40
N ASP A 120 -22.11 -15.35 -12.38
CA ASP A 120 -22.91 -14.43 -11.57
C ASP A 120 -23.17 -13.11 -12.33
N PRO A 121 -23.96 -12.16 -11.77
CA PRO A 121 -24.22 -10.90 -12.46
C PRO A 121 -22.98 -10.08 -12.81
N PHE A 122 -21.96 -10.07 -11.95
CA PHE A 122 -20.71 -9.36 -12.22
C PHE A 122 -19.88 -10.09 -13.29
N GLU A 123 -19.73 -11.39 -13.16
CA GLU A 123 -18.98 -12.21 -14.13
C GLU A 123 -19.64 -12.12 -15.52
N THR A 124 -20.97 -12.07 -15.58
CA THR A 124 -21.73 -11.85 -16.81
C THR A 124 -21.34 -10.53 -17.49
N THR A 125 -21.17 -9.44 -16.73
CA THR A 125 -20.72 -8.15 -17.32
C THR A 125 -19.34 -8.24 -17.95
N ILE A 126 -18.44 -9.03 -17.35
CA ILE A 126 -17.10 -9.28 -17.89
C ILE A 126 -17.20 -10.08 -19.19
N VAL A 127 -17.99 -11.16 -19.21
CA VAL A 127 -18.17 -11.98 -20.42
C VAL A 127 -18.73 -11.14 -21.56
N GLU A 128 -19.73 -10.31 -21.30
CA GLU A 128 -20.31 -9.41 -22.31
C GLU A 128 -19.32 -8.33 -22.79
N LYS A 129 -18.43 -7.86 -21.91
CA LYS A 129 -17.33 -6.96 -22.30
C LYS A 129 -16.40 -7.63 -23.32
N PHE A 130 -16.01 -8.88 -23.09
CA PHE A 130 -15.19 -9.64 -24.05
C PHE A 130 -15.93 -9.98 -25.35
N ARG A 131 -17.24 -10.25 -25.28
CA ARG A 131 -18.07 -10.46 -26.49
C ARG A 131 -18.16 -9.22 -27.36
N LYS A 132 -18.30 -8.04 -26.72
CA LYS A 132 -18.37 -6.75 -27.40
C LYS A 132 -17.03 -6.34 -28.01
N ASP A 133 -15.93 -6.60 -27.32
CA ASP A 133 -14.57 -6.32 -27.79
C ASP A 133 -13.71 -7.59 -27.82
N LYS A 134 -13.66 -8.23 -28.99
CA LYS A 134 -12.86 -9.45 -29.22
C LYS A 134 -11.34 -9.23 -29.17
N THR A 135 -10.89 -7.97 -29.19
CA THR A 135 -9.46 -7.64 -29.08
C THR A 135 -8.98 -7.62 -27.63
N LEU A 136 -9.91 -7.39 -26.67
CA LEU A 136 -9.62 -7.40 -25.25
C LEU A 136 -9.22 -8.80 -24.78
N LYS A 137 -7.97 -8.94 -24.32
CA LYS A 137 -7.41 -10.24 -23.87
C LYS A 137 -7.48 -10.45 -22.37
N GLU A 138 -7.60 -9.37 -21.61
CA GLU A 138 -7.65 -9.41 -20.16
C GLU A 138 -8.47 -8.23 -19.63
N ASP A 139 -9.21 -8.48 -18.56
CA ASP A 139 -9.85 -7.44 -17.74
C ASP A 139 -9.49 -7.69 -16.28
N SER A 140 -9.05 -6.66 -15.57
CA SER A 140 -8.66 -6.79 -14.17
C SER A 140 -8.96 -5.53 -13.39
N GLY A 141 -9.13 -5.68 -12.07
CA GLY A 141 -9.48 -4.55 -11.23
C GLY A 141 -9.76 -4.92 -9.78
N PHE A 142 -9.94 -3.88 -8.97
CA PHE A 142 -10.39 -4.01 -7.59
C PHE A 142 -11.91 -3.86 -7.53
N ARG A 143 -12.57 -4.69 -6.72
CA ARG A 143 -13.99 -4.54 -6.40
C ARG A 143 -14.23 -4.83 -4.94
N SER A 144 -15.19 -4.12 -4.37
CA SER A 144 -15.68 -4.38 -3.02
C SER A 144 -16.79 -5.44 -3.09
N THR A 145 -16.75 -6.39 -2.15
CA THR A 145 -17.78 -7.41 -1.96
C THR A 145 -18.22 -7.42 -0.49
N SER A 146 -19.30 -8.13 -0.17
CA SER A 146 -19.70 -8.34 1.23
C SER A 146 -18.63 -9.05 2.06
N GLY A 147 -17.76 -9.84 1.43
CA GLY A 147 -16.61 -10.51 2.04
C GLY A 147 -15.34 -9.66 2.11
N GLY A 148 -15.41 -8.39 1.68
CA GLY A 148 -14.27 -7.46 1.62
C GLY A 148 -13.82 -7.14 0.20
N ASP A 149 -12.80 -6.29 0.10
CA ASP A 149 -12.17 -5.92 -1.16
C ASP A 149 -11.38 -7.10 -1.74
N ILE A 150 -11.59 -7.36 -3.02
CA ILE A 150 -10.88 -8.35 -3.82
C ILE A 150 -10.27 -7.69 -5.06
N PHE A 151 -9.20 -8.29 -5.57
CA PHE A 151 -8.69 -8.04 -6.90
C PHE A 151 -9.07 -9.21 -7.80
N TYR A 152 -9.54 -8.94 -9.02
CA TYR A 152 -9.86 -9.96 -10.00
C TYR A 152 -8.98 -9.82 -11.24
N VAL A 153 -8.67 -10.96 -11.87
CA VAL A 153 -8.11 -11.07 -13.22
C VAL A 153 -9.05 -11.95 -14.01
N ALA A 154 -9.46 -11.50 -15.19
CA ALA A 154 -10.35 -12.21 -16.09
C ALA A 154 -9.75 -12.31 -17.49
N ARG A 155 -9.89 -13.48 -18.13
CA ARG A 155 -9.53 -13.71 -19.54
C ARG A 155 -10.68 -14.37 -20.28
N PRO A 156 -10.90 -14.08 -21.57
CA PRO A 156 -12.03 -14.64 -22.32
C PRO A 156 -11.87 -16.16 -22.48
N LEU A 157 -12.95 -16.90 -22.24
CA LEU A 157 -13.05 -18.31 -22.54
C LEU A 157 -13.71 -18.48 -23.92
N ALA A 158 -12.88 -18.53 -24.97
CA ALA A 158 -13.31 -18.74 -26.34
C ALA A 158 -13.24 -20.22 -26.73
N VAL A 159 -14.22 -20.68 -27.51
CA VAL A 159 -14.24 -22.02 -28.11
C VAL A 159 -13.34 -22.01 -29.35
N THR A 160 -12.04 -22.16 -29.17
CA THR A 160 -11.06 -22.05 -30.28
C THR A 160 -10.85 -23.36 -31.03
N GLU A 161 -11.17 -24.50 -30.41
CA GLU A 161 -10.93 -25.84 -30.98
C GLU A 161 -12.26 -26.55 -31.30
N ALA A 162 -12.32 -27.21 -32.45
CA ALA A 162 -13.50 -27.96 -32.88
C ALA A 162 -13.84 -29.12 -31.93
N SER A 163 -12.85 -29.70 -31.25
CA SER A 163 -13.05 -30.79 -30.28
C SER A 163 -13.94 -30.40 -29.09
N CYS A 164 -14.05 -29.11 -28.77
CA CYS A 164 -14.97 -28.63 -27.76
C CYS A 164 -16.44 -28.89 -28.15
N LEU A 165 -16.73 -28.89 -29.45
CA LEU A 165 -18.07 -29.09 -30.00
C LEU A 165 -18.48 -30.57 -30.03
N GLU A 166 -17.56 -31.51 -29.79
CA GLU A 166 -17.90 -32.93 -29.59
C GLU A 166 -18.79 -33.12 -28.35
N CYS A 167 -18.64 -32.26 -27.34
CA CYS A 167 -19.45 -32.31 -26.11
C CYS A 167 -20.44 -31.16 -25.98
N HIS A 168 -20.18 -30.00 -26.61
CA HIS A 168 -20.92 -28.76 -26.35
C HIS A 168 -21.74 -28.23 -27.56
N SER A 169 -21.82 -28.97 -28.67
CA SER A 169 -22.67 -28.60 -29.81
C SER A 169 -24.14 -28.84 -29.51
N THR A 170 -24.66 -30.06 -29.72
CA THR A 170 -26.02 -30.45 -29.37
C THR A 170 -26.01 -31.60 -28.37
N PRO A 171 -27.09 -31.81 -27.59
CA PRO A 171 -27.17 -32.94 -26.68
C PRO A 171 -26.99 -34.30 -27.37
N GLU A 172 -27.43 -34.46 -28.61
CA GLU A 172 -27.36 -35.72 -29.36
C GLU A 172 -25.93 -36.08 -29.78
N ALA A 173 -25.07 -35.07 -29.98
CA ALA A 173 -23.67 -35.26 -30.34
C ALA A 173 -22.79 -35.60 -29.13
N ALA A 174 -23.23 -35.24 -27.92
CA ALA A 174 -22.43 -35.40 -26.71
C ALA A 174 -22.37 -36.85 -26.21
N PRO A 175 -21.28 -37.25 -25.52
CA PRO A 175 -21.17 -38.59 -24.94
C PRO A 175 -22.34 -38.90 -24.00
N LYS A 176 -23.00 -40.06 -24.17
CA LYS A 176 -24.15 -40.46 -23.34
C LYS A 176 -23.84 -40.41 -21.84
N SER A 177 -22.62 -40.82 -21.46
CA SER A 177 -22.16 -40.79 -20.08
C SER A 177 -22.12 -39.38 -19.47
N MET A 178 -21.90 -38.33 -20.30
CA MET A 178 -21.97 -36.93 -19.88
C MET A 178 -23.42 -36.52 -19.62
N LEU A 179 -24.33 -36.90 -20.52
CA LEU A 179 -25.77 -36.62 -20.41
C LEU A 179 -26.36 -37.31 -19.17
N ASP A 180 -25.95 -38.55 -18.88
CA ASP A 180 -26.39 -39.28 -17.69
C ASP A 180 -26.01 -38.54 -16.39
N ARG A 181 -24.89 -37.80 -16.42
CA ARG A 181 -24.37 -37.06 -15.26
C ARG A 181 -24.93 -35.65 -15.13
N TYR A 182 -25.05 -34.92 -16.24
CA TYR A 182 -25.35 -33.48 -16.23
C TYR A 182 -26.68 -33.11 -16.88
N GLY A 183 -27.34 -34.06 -17.54
CA GLY A 183 -28.55 -33.84 -18.32
C GLY A 183 -28.30 -33.09 -19.62
N THR A 184 -29.40 -32.68 -20.27
CA THR A 184 -29.42 -32.02 -21.58
C THR A 184 -29.70 -30.52 -21.51
N ALA A 185 -29.95 -29.98 -20.31
CA ALA A 185 -30.51 -28.64 -20.15
C ALA A 185 -29.50 -27.49 -20.33
N ASN A 186 -28.22 -27.71 -20.01
CA ASN A 186 -27.20 -26.65 -20.01
C ASN A 186 -25.88 -27.13 -20.64
N GLY A 187 -25.03 -26.19 -21.06
CA GLY A 187 -23.71 -26.51 -21.61
C GLY A 187 -23.71 -26.97 -23.06
N PHE A 188 -24.73 -26.61 -23.83
CA PHE A 188 -24.86 -26.88 -25.26
C PHE A 188 -25.07 -25.59 -26.06
N ASN A 189 -25.16 -25.76 -27.38
CA ASN A 189 -25.32 -24.71 -28.40
C ASN A 189 -24.14 -23.74 -28.49
N TRP A 190 -22.94 -24.19 -28.11
CA TRP A 190 -21.74 -23.39 -28.27
C TRP A 190 -21.31 -23.37 -29.75
N GLN A 191 -20.75 -22.26 -30.19
CA GLN A 191 -20.23 -22.10 -31.56
C GLN A 191 -18.70 -21.94 -31.58
N LEU A 192 -18.07 -22.38 -32.66
CA LEU A 192 -16.64 -22.17 -32.87
C LEU A 192 -16.34 -20.66 -32.89
N ASN A 193 -15.29 -20.26 -32.18
CA ASN A 193 -14.87 -18.88 -31.93
C ASN A 193 -15.85 -18.03 -31.08
N GLU A 194 -16.86 -18.63 -30.47
CA GLU A 194 -17.71 -17.97 -29.50
C GLU A 194 -16.99 -17.80 -28.16
N ILE A 195 -17.15 -16.63 -27.53
CA ILE A 195 -16.78 -16.42 -26.13
C ILE A 195 -17.96 -16.88 -25.27
N VAL A 196 -17.82 -18.04 -24.64
CA VAL A 196 -18.90 -18.67 -23.86
C VAL A 196 -18.84 -18.26 -22.38
N GLY A 197 -17.69 -17.75 -21.94
CA GLY A 197 -17.45 -17.36 -20.57
C GLY A 197 -16.15 -16.57 -20.38
N ALA A 198 -15.71 -16.48 -19.14
CA ALA A 198 -14.43 -15.91 -18.74
C ALA A 198 -13.77 -16.79 -17.68
N GLN A 199 -12.46 -16.97 -17.79
CA GLN A 199 -11.64 -17.52 -16.72
C GLN A 199 -11.35 -16.40 -15.73
N ILE A 200 -11.72 -16.56 -14.47
CA ILE A 200 -11.63 -15.52 -13.45
C ILE A 200 -10.89 -16.05 -12.24
N ILE A 201 -9.84 -15.33 -11.84
CA ILE A 201 -9.18 -15.46 -10.54
C ILE A 201 -9.60 -14.28 -9.70
N SER A 202 -10.00 -14.54 -8.46
CA SER A 202 -10.24 -13.54 -7.42
C SER A 202 -9.28 -13.76 -6.26
N VAL A 203 -8.60 -12.70 -5.80
CA VAL A 203 -7.65 -12.72 -4.68
C VAL A 203 -8.08 -11.68 -3.65
N PRO A 204 -8.10 -12.00 -2.34
CA PRO A 204 -8.43 -11.04 -1.30
C PRO A 204 -7.42 -9.89 -1.26
N ALA A 205 -7.90 -8.65 -1.40
CA ALA A 205 -7.08 -7.44 -1.34
C ALA A 205 -7.04 -6.83 0.08
N SER A 206 -8.11 -7.03 0.84
CA SER A 206 -8.31 -6.39 2.16
C SER A 206 -7.15 -6.64 3.13
N GLN A 207 -6.68 -7.89 3.26
CA GLN A 207 -5.63 -8.23 4.22
C GLN A 207 -4.30 -7.57 3.87
N VAL A 208 -3.93 -7.57 2.59
CA VAL A 208 -2.66 -6.99 2.12
C VAL A 208 -2.69 -5.47 2.22
N ILE A 209 -3.80 -4.82 1.84
CA ILE A 209 -3.98 -3.37 1.95
C ILE A 209 -3.98 -2.94 3.43
N ASN A 210 -4.66 -3.68 4.30
CA ASN A 210 -4.68 -3.37 5.73
C ASN A 210 -3.29 -3.52 6.36
N LYS A 211 -2.53 -4.54 5.96
CA LYS A 211 -1.14 -4.70 6.39
C LYS A 211 -0.28 -3.52 5.93
N ALA A 212 -0.43 -3.06 4.68
CA ALA A 212 0.27 -1.88 4.18
C ALA A 212 -0.08 -0.61 4.98
N ASN A 213 -1.35 -0.42 5.31
CA ASN A 213 -1.80 0.71 6.14
C ASN A 213 -1.23 0.63 7.57
N GLN A 214 -1.27 -0.54 8.19
CA GLN A 214 -0.69 -0.76 9.52
C GLN A 214 0.82 -0.50 9.53
N SER A 215 1.56 -1.03 8.54
CA SER A 215 2.99 -0.75 8.39
C SER A 215 3.27 0.74 8.22
N SER A 216 2.45 1.45 7.42
CA SER A 216 2.56 2.90 7.27
C SER A 216 2.38 3.64 8.60
N LEU A 217 1.40 3.23 9.42
CA LEU A 217 1.15 3.84 10.72
C LEU A 217 2.27 3.58 11.72
N VAL A 218 2.81 2.35 11.74
CA VAL A 218 3.95 1.99 12.61
C VAL A 218 5.19 2.79 12.23
N ILE A 219 5.53 2.86 10.95
CA ILE A 219 6.68 3.64 10.48
C ILE A 219 6.49 5.12 10.80
N LEU A 220 5.30 5.68 10.52
CA LEU A 220 5.00 7.07 10.85
C LEU A 220 5.11 7.34 12.36
N GLY A 221 4.64 6.41 13.20
CA GLY A 221 4.78 6.49 14.65
C GLY A 221 6.23 6.51 15.12
N ILE A 222 7.07 5.62 14.59
CA ILE A 222 8.51 5.57 14.91
C ILE A 222 9.20 6.87 14.48
N VAL A 223 8.98 7.32 13.24
CA VAL A 223 9.57 8.56 12.72
C VAL A 223 9.10 9.77 13.55
N SER A 224 7.82 9.83 13.90
CA SER A 224 7.27 10.89 14.76
C SER A 224 7.93 10.91 16.14
N ALA A 225 8.13 9.74 16.76
CA ALA A 225 8.78 9.63 18.06
C ALA A 225 10.24 10.13 18.02
N ILE A 226 10.99 9.77 16.96
CA ILE A 226 12.37 10.25 16.74
C ILE A 226 12.38 11.77 16.62
N PHE A 227 11.48 12.34 15.83
CA PHE A 227 11.40 13.79 15.67
C PHE A 227 11.04 14.51 16.98
N VAL A 228 10.09 14.00 17.75
CA VAL A 228 9.73 14.57 19.06
C VAL A 228 10.95 14.57 19.99
N LEU A 229 11.72 13.48 20.00
CA LEU A 229 12.97 13.39 20.77
C LEU A 229 13.99 14.44 20.29
N VAL A 230 14.17 14.60 18.97
CA VAL A 230 15.08 15.62 18.42
C VAL A 230 14.64 17.03 18.81
N ILE A 231 13.35 17.36 18.71
CA ILE A 231 12.83 18.67 19.12
C ILE A 231 13.09 18.90 20.61
N PHE A 232 12.87 17.89 21.45
CA PHE A 232 13.16 17.96 22.88
C PHE A 232 14.65 18.26 23.12
N LEU A 233 15.55 17.48 22.52
CA LEU A 233 17.00 17.66 22.66
C LEU A 233 17.47 19.05 22.17
N VAL A 234 16.98 19.51 21.02
CA VAL A 234 17.30 20.84 20.49
C VAL A 234 16.81 21.95 21.43
N ASN A 235 15.61 21.81 22.01
CA ASN A 235 15.10 22.78 22.98
C ASN A 235 15.92 22.81 24.27
N VAL A 236 16.34 21.65 24.77
CA VAL A 236 17.24 21.55 25.93
C VAL A 236 18.57 22.23 25.60
N PHE A 237 19.18 21.87 24.48
CA PHE A 237 20.44 22.45 24.01
C PHE A 237 20.35 23.98 23.89
N LEU A 238 19.35 24.51 23.17
CA LEU A 238 19.13 25.95 23.02
C LEU A 238 18.95 26.65 24.36
N ASN A 239 18.21 26.04 25.29
CA ASN A 239 17.97 26.64 26.59
C ASN A 239 19.27 26.81 27.39
N TYR A 240 20.09 25.76 27.45
CA TYR A 240 21.32 25.77 28.25
C TYR A 240 22.48 26.51 27.58
N GLN A 241 22.68 26.34 26.27
CA GLN A 241 23.83 26.90 25.56
C GLN A 241 23.62 28.34 25.10
N VAL A 242 22.38 28.73 24.79
CA VAL A 242 22.10 30.06 24.21
C VAL A 242 21.29 30.93 25.16
N ILE A 243 20.11 30.47 25.59
CA ILE A 243 19.13 31.33 26.27
C ILE A 243 19.60 31.72 27.68
N VAL A 244 20.12 30.77 28.46
CA VAL A 244 20.59 31.05 29.83
C VAL A 244 21.80 32.00 29.85
N PRO A 245 22.89 31.76 29.08
CA PRO A 245 24.01 32.70 29.01
C PRO A 245 23.60 34.09 28.51
N LEU A 246 22.74 34.18 27.49
CA LEU A 246 22.27 35.46 26.97
C LEU A 246 21.49 36.25 28.04
N LYS A 247 20.60 35.58 28.79
CA LYS A 247 19.87 36.22 29.91
C LYS A 247 20.79 36.73 31.01
N LYS A 248 21.87 36.00 31.33
CA LYS A 248 22.87 36.46 32.31
C LYS A 248 23.55 37.74 31.81
N ILE A 249 24.01 37.77 30.56
CA ILE A 249 24.65 38.95 29.96
C ILE A 249 23.68 40.15 29.96
N THR A 250 22.41 39.95 29.55
CA THR A 250 21.40 41.01 29.56
C THR A 250 21.16 41.57 30.95
N ARG A 251 21.05 40.70 31.97
CA ARG A 251 20.85 41.15 33.36
C ARG A 251 22.02 42.00 33.87
N VAL A 252 23.25 41.56 33.65
CA VAL A 252 24.45 42.32 34.08
C VAL A 252 24.51 43.66 33.35
N ALA A 253 24.21 43.69 32.05
CA ALA A 253 24.17 44.94 31.29
C ALA A 253 23.10 45.91 31.82
N GLU A 254 21.93 45.41 32.24
CA GLU A 254 20.86 46.22 32.82
C GLU A 254 21.27 46.78 34.19
N GLU A 255 21.90 45.99 35.06
CA GLU A 255 22.45 46.46 36.36
C GLU A 255 23.53 47.55 36.14
N VAL A 256 24.48 47.33 35.23
CA VAL A 256 25.50 48.32 34.85
C VAL A 256 24.88 49.62 34.32
N SER A 257 23.82 49.52 33.50
CA SER A 257 23.12 50.70 32.97
C SER A 257 22.44 51.56 34.04
N THR A 258 22.08 50.97 35.17
CA THR A 258 21.51 51.66 36.34
C THR A 258 22.56 52.23 37.30
N GLY A 259 23.85 52.10 36.97
CA GLY A 259 24.97 52.64 37.76
C GLY A 259 25.64 51.65 38.71
N HIS A 260 25.21 50.38 38.73
CA HIS A 260 25.84 49.33 39.53
C HIS A 260 27.01 48.70 38.75
N MET A 261 28.18 49.32 38.85
CA MET A 261 29.36 48.96 38.03
C MET A 261 30.18 47.78 38.56
N GLU A 262 29.89 47.29 39.77
CA GLU A 262 30.67 46.27 40.48
C GLU A 262 30.34 44.82 40.08
N VAL A 263 29.41 44.62 39.15
CA VAL A 263 28.93 43.29 38.75
C VAL A 263 29.92 42.62 37.79
N GLU A 264 30.35 41.40 38.10
CA GLU A 264 31.35 40.70 37.29
C GLU A 264 30.70 39.83 36.20
N PHE A 265 31.16 39.98 34.95
CA PHE A 265 30.84 39.05 33.87
C PHE A 265 31.60 37.73 34.07
N GLU A 266 30.90 36.69 34.54
CA GLU A 266 31.39 35.31 34.46
C GLU A 266 31.52 34.91 32.98
N GLN A 267 32.73 34.58 32.54
CA GLN A 267 32.96 34.09 31.19
C GLN A 267 32.56 32.61 31.13
N LEU A 268 31.35 32.32 30.64
CA LEU A 268 30.75 30.98 30.73
C LEU A 268 31.03 30.08 29.52
N THR A 269 31.33 30.65 28.36
CA THR A 269 31.50 29.91 27.10
C THR A 269 32.64 30.47 26.23
N ASN A 270 33.15 29.66 25.30
CA ASN A 270 34.20 30.02 24.33
C ASN A 270 33.67 30.21 22.90
N ASP A 271 32.35 30.30 22.75
CA ASP A 271 31.65 30.51 21.48
C ASP A 271 31.35 32.00 21.23
N GLU A 272 30.49 32.31 20.25
CA GLU A 272 30.06 33.67 19.92
C GLU A 272 29.40 34.37 21.12
N ILE A 273 28.71 33.63 21.99
CA ILE A 273 28.11 34.18 23.22
C ILE A 273 29.20 34.57 24.23
N GLY A 274 30.26 33.77 24.32
CA GLY A 274 31.44 34.09 25.11
C GLY A 274 32.16 35.34 24.61
N ASN A 275 32.30 35.47 23.28
CA ASN A 275 32.88 36.67 22.66
C ASN A 275 32.02 37.92 22.90
N LEU A 276 30.69 37.78 22.89
CA LEU A 276 29.77 38.86 23.25
C LEU A 276 29.95 39.29 24.71
N ALA A 277 30.07 38.33 25.64
CA ALA A 277 30.31 38.62 27.05
C ALA A 277 31.63 39.40 27.25
N LYS A 278 32.71 39.01 26.56
CA LYS A 278 34.00 39.74 26.60
C LYS A 278 33.87 41.16 26.07
N ALA A 279 33.12 41.36 24.98
CA ALA A 279 32.90 42.70 24.42
C ALA A 279 32.14 43.60 25.41
N PHE A 280 31.09 43.08 26.06
CA PHE A 280 30.35 43.80 27.10
C PHE A 280 31.20 44.12 28.33
N LYS A 281 32.03 43.17 28.80
CA LYS A 281 32.96 43.40 29.91
C LYS A 281 33.92 44.55 29.62
N ARG A 282 34.47 44.63 28.40
CA ARG A 282 35.33 45.77 28.00
C ARG A 282 34.59 47.10 28.00
N MET A 283 33.35 47.13 27.52
CA MET A 283 32.50 48.32 27.52
C MET A 283 32.20 48.82 28.93
N GLN A 284 31.86 47.91 29.86
CA GLN A 284 31.65 48.23 31.28
C GLN A 284 32.88 48.92 31.88
N TYR A 285 34.09 48.37 31.70
CA TYR A 285 35.31 48.99 32.20
C TYR A 285 35.57 50.38 31.59
N SER A 286 35.34 50.54 30.28
CA SER A 286 35.49 51.85 29.64
C SER A 286 34.53 52.89 30.22
N LEU A 287 33.28 52.50 30.47
CA LEU A 287 32.27 53.38 31.07
C LEU A 287 32.62 53.72 32.53
N GLU A 288 33.09 52.74 33.31
CA GLU A 288 33.52 52.96 34.71
C GLU A 288 34.64 53.99 34.81
N MET A 289 35.63 53.85 33.93
CA MET A 289 36.76 54.78 33.85
C MET A 289 36.32 56.19 33.44
N ALA A 290 35.38 56.31 32.49
CA ALA A 290 34.83 57.59 32.07
C ALA A 290 34.06 58.28 33.21
N MET A 291 33.21 57.55 33.94
CA MET A 291 32.46 58.09 35.08
C MET A 291 33.38 58.52 36.23
N LYS A 292 34.41 57.72 36.55
CA LYS A 292 35.44 58.09 37.54
C LYS A 292 36.18 59.37 37.17
N ARG A 293 36.50 59.56 35.88
CA ARG A 293 37.13 60.80 35.40
C ARG A 293 36.23 62.03 35.56
N LEU A 294 34.96 61.93 35.15
CA LEU A 294 33.98 63.01 35.31
C LEU A 294 33.78 63.41 36.77
N LYS A 295 33.65 62.43 37.67
CA LYS A 295 33.49 62.68 39.11
C LYS A 295 34.69 63.39 39.74
N ARG A 296 35.89 63.18 39.17
CA ARG A 296 37.16 63.79 39.61
C ARG A 296 37.39 65.19 39.05
N THR A 297 36.65 65.59 37.99
CA THR A 297 36.71 66.94 37.38
C THR A 297 35.59 67.87 37.87
N SER A 298 34.62 67.33 38.62
CA SER A 298 33.45 68.06 39.15
C SER A 298 33.54 68.34 40.67
N THR A 299 34.64 67.96 41.30
CA THR A 299 35.10 68.36 42.64
C THR A 299 36.27 69.31 42.52
#